data_AF-A0A951FAG6-F1
#
_entry.id   AF-A0A951FAG6-F1
#
_cell.length_a   1.000
_cell.length_b   1.000
_cell.length_c   1.000
_cell.angle_alpha   90.00
_cell.angle_beta   90.00
_cell.angle_gamma   90.00
#
_symmetry.space_group_name_H-M   'P 1'
#
loop_
_entity.id
_entity.type
_entity.pdbx_description
1 polymer ?
#
loop_
_entity_poly.entity_id
_entity_poly.type
_entity_poly.pdbx_seq_one_letter_code
_entity_poly.pdbx_strand_id
1 'polypeptide(L)'
;NALRKNSGKPGRRDVVGLSARSAAVVGWCGMRGTVTLAAALALPTGGEGGAAFPYRDLIIVTAFGVVLGTLVLQGLTLRPLLLRLRLEDDGSVDHEVRHARVETLRAAVSAVKVCPGVDTAELVRYRYEYQLRRAQVELVTHGTDGHGDTASDTTISPASATAHGNHDADHDADAAVVRAATEAQRQRLVALRADGTIGDAAFQRVEEELDWAELDWAQLLRAGHRADGEAG
;
A
#
# COMPACT_ATOMS: atom_id res chain seq x y z
N ASN A 1 -1.52 -42.39 -5.52
CA ASN A 1 -0.09 -42.03 -5.41
C ASN A 1 0.30 -41.26 -6.67
N ALA A 2 0.24 -39.94 -6.65
CA ALA A 2 0.79 -39.07 -7.69
C ALA A 2 1.16 -37.74 -7.04
N LEU A 3 2.44 -37.61 -6.71
CA LEU A 3 3.04 -36.48 -6.01
C LEU A 3 2.94 -35.22 -6.87
N ARG A 4 2.28 -34.19 -6.31
CA ARG A 4 2.32 -32.79 -6.75
C ARG A 4 3.78 -32.35 -6.91
N LYS A 5 4.21 -32.04 -8.14
CA LYS A 5 5.44 -31.30 -8.39
C LYS A 5 5.15 -29.81 -8.19
N ASN A 6 5.29 -29.35 -6.94
CA ASN A 6 5.23 -27.93 -6.60
C ASN A 6 6.56 -27.28 -7.00
N SER A 7 6.58 -26.63 -8.16
CA SER A 7 7.73 -25.85 -8.61
C SER A 7 7.74 -24.52 -7.85
N GLY A 8 8.39 -24.50 -6.68
CA GLY A 8 8.70 -23.28 -5.96
C GLY A 8 9.58 -22.38 -6.81
N LYS A 9 9.06 -21.23 -7.25
CA LYS A 9 9.89 -20.14 -7.75
C LYS A 9 10.62 -19.55 -6.53
N PRO A 10 11.96 -19.51 -6.51
CA PRO A 10 12.68 -18.98 -5.37
C PRO A 10 12.37 -17.48 -5.22
N GLY A 11 11.88 -17.09 -4.04
CA GLY A 11 11.68 -15.71 -3.65
C GLY A 11 12.97 -14.93 -3.81
N ARG A 12 12.89 -13.84 -4.57
CA ARG A 12 14.00 -12.91 -4.78
C ARG A 12 14.32 -12.29 -3.42
N ARG A 13 15.51 -12.57 -2.92
CA ARG A 13 16.01 -12.00 -1.66
C ARG A 13 16.07 -10.49 -1.82
N ASP A 14 15.27 -9.78 -1.04
CA ASP A 14 15.37 -8.34 -0.83
C ASP A 14 16.63 -8.05 -0.02
N VAL A 15 17.79 -8.13 -0.69
CA VAL A 15 18.82 -7.15 -0.39
C VAL A 15 18.16 -5.80 -0.60
N VAL A 16 18.31 -4.86 0.33
CA VAL A 16 18.01 -3.44 0.12
C VAL A 16 18.97 -2.95 -0.98
N GLY A 17 18.73 -3.41 -2.20
CA GLY A 17 19.38 -2.96 -3.39
C GLY A 17 18.81 -1.58 -3.58
N LEU A 18 19.63 -0.57 -3.33
CA LEU A 18 19.39 0.76 -3.87
C LEU A 18 18.91 0.54 -5.30
N SER A 19 17.63 0.83 -5.55
CA SER A 19 17.03 0.76 -6.88
C SER A 19 18.05 1.32 -7.87
N ALA A 20 18.25 0.69 -9.03
CA ALA A 20 19.26 1.14 -9.99
C ALA A 20 19.14 2.65 -10.27
N ARG A 21 17.93 3.20 -10.10
CA ARG A 21 17.63 4.64 -10.10
C ARG A 21 18.22 5.40 -8.90
N SER A 22 18.05 4.94 -7.66
CA SER A 22 18.69 5.56 -6.49
C SER A 22 20.21 5.41 -6.49
N ALA A 23 20.74 4.27 -6.96
CA ALA A 23 22.20 4.13 -7.17
C ALA A 23 22.72 5.08 -8.27
N ALA A 24 21.97 5.25 -9.37
CA ALA A 24 22.30 6.21 -10.42
C ALA A 24 22.21 7.66 -9.92
N VAL A 25 21.20 8.01 -9.11
CA VAL A 25 21.05 9.36 -8.53
C VAL A 25 22.17 9.65 -7.52
N VAL A 26 22.54 8.70 -6.67
CA VAL A 26 23.66 8.83 -5.71
C VAL A 26 24.99 8.93 -6.45
N GLY A 27 25.23 8.12 -7.48
CA GLY A 27 26.43 8.19 -8.33
C GLY A 27 26.51 9.47 -9.16
N TRP A 28 25.37 9.99 -9.62
CA TRP A 28 25.26 11.24 -10.37
C TRP A 28 25.51 12.47 -9.49
N CYS A 29 25.03 12.44 -8.25
CA CYS A 29 25.19 13.53 -7.28
C CYS A 29 26.60 13.57 -6.65
N GLY A 30 27.22 12.40 -6.43
CA GLY A 30 28.48 12.30 -5.69
C GLY A 30 29.76 12.66 -6.46
N MET A 31 29.77 12.59 -7.80
CA MET A 31 31.02 12.59 -8.57
C MET A 31 31.33 13.90 -9.34
N ARG A 32 30.37 14.83 -9.44
CA ARG A 32 30.43 15.91 -10.46
C ARG A 32 30.95 17.27 -9.99
N GLY A 33 31.30 17.46 -8.71
CA GLY A 33 31.75 18.77 -8.18
C GLY A 33 33.09 18.77 -7.46
N THR A 34 33.42 17.70 -6.72
CA THR A 34 34.60 17.65 -5.85
C THR A 34 35.91 17.59 -6.65
N VAL A 35 35.94 16.82 -7.74
CA VAL A 35 37.14 16.66 -8.58
C VAL A 35 37.49 17.94 -9.32
N THR A 36 36.50 18.66 -9.86
CA THR A 36 36.70 19.95 -10.54
C THR A 36 37.17 21.03 -9.56
N LEU A 37 36.61 21.07 -8.35
CA LEU A 37 37.05 21.99 -7.30
C LEU A 37 38.46 21.65 -6.80
N ALA A 38 38.76 20.36 -6.61
CA ALA A 38 40.10 19.89 -6.24
C ALA A 38 41.14 20.23 -7.32
N ALA A 39 40.82 20.03 -8.60
CA ALA A 39 41.69 20.41 -9.72
C ALA A 39 41.92 21.93 -9.79
N ALA A 40 40.89 22.74 -9.55
CA ALA A 40 41.01 24.19 -9.51
C ALA A 40 41.85 24.67 -8.31
N LEU A 41 41.71 24.03 -7.14
CA LEU A 41 42.51 24.33 -5.95
C LEU A 41 43.96 23.81 -6.05
N ALA A 42 44.19 22.75 -6.83
CA ALA A 42 45.52 22.20 -7.10
C ALA A 42 46.35 23.05 -8.07
N LEU A 43 45.77 24.12 -8.65
CA LEU A 43 46.52 25.05 -9.48
C LEU A 43 47.61 25.75 -8.64
N PRO A 44 48.89 25.69 -9.08
CA PRO A 44 50.02 26.18 -8.30
C PRO A 44 49.86 27.65 -7.95
N THR A 45 49.98 27.95 -6.66
CA THR A 45 49.80 29.29 -6.06
C THR A 45 51.00 30.22 -6.29
N GLY A 46 52.07 29.71 -6.91
CA GLY A 46 53.35 30.43 -7.02
C GLY A 46 54.05 30.45 -5.66
N GLY A 47 54.67 29.33 -5.29
CA GLY A 47 55.47 29.21 -4.07
C GLY A 47 56.69 28.33 -4.30
N GLU A 48 57.84 28.80 -3.83
CA GLU A 48 59.20 28.22 -3.77
C GLU A 48 59.81 27.54 -5.01
N GLY A 49 59.12 27.42 -6.15
CA GLY A 49 59.66 26.73 -7.34
C GLY A 49 59.30 27.28 -8.72
N GLY A 50 58.55 28.39 -8.85
CA GLY A 50 58.20 28.95 -10.16
C GLY A 50 57.13 30.04 -10.13
N ALA A 51 56.94 30.74 -11.27
CA ALA A 51 55.97 31.83 -11.43
C ALA A 51 54.52 31.34 -11.27
N ALA A 52 53.68 32.15 -10.60
CA ALA A 52 52.26 31.88 -10.44
C ALA A 52 51.54 31.80 -11.80
N PHE A 53 50.56 30.91 -11.89
CA PHE A 53 49.81 30.71 -13.14
C PHE A 53 48.99 31.98 -13.48
N PRO A 54 49.16 32.56 -14.68
CA PRO A 54 48.44 33.78 -15.05
C PRO A 54 46.93 33.52 -15.12
N TYR A 55 46.13 34.48 -14.66
CA TYR A 55 44.65 34.42 -14.62
C TYR A 55 44.04 33.33 -13.71
N ARG A 56 44.79 32.81 -12.73
CA ARG A 56 44.30 31.80 -11.76
C ARG A 56 42.97 32.17 -11.10
N ASP A 57 42.83 33.41 -10.62
CA ASP A 57 41.60 33.84 -9.93
C ASP A 57 40.39 33.87 -10.88
N LEU A 58 40.62 34.22 -12.16
CA LEU A 58 39.59 34.15 -13.20
C LEU A 58 39.13 32.70 -13.41
N ILE A 59 40.08 31.77 -13.49
CA ILE A 59 39.80 30.33 -13.66
C ILE A 59 39.03 29.76 -12.47
N ILE A 60 39.39 30.14 -11.24
CA ILE A 60 38.71 29.69 -10.02
C ILE A 60 37.27 30.23 -9.97
N VAL A 61 37.07 31.52 -10.27
CA VAL A 61 35.74 32.14 -10.30
C VAL A 61 34.87 31.51 -11.39
N THR A 62 35.41 31.26 -12.58
CA THR A 62 34.68 30.58 -13.65
C THR A 62 34.36 29.12 -13.29
N ALA A 63 35.32 28.37 -12.73
CA ALA A 63 35.08 26.99 -12.30
C ALA A 63 34.00 26.91 -11.21
N PHE A 64 34.05 27.81 -10.22
CA PHE A 64 33.04 27.90 -9.17
C PHE A 64 31.66 28.28 -9.73
N GLY A 65 31.61 29.26 -10.63
CA GLY A 65 30.38 29.66 -11.31
C GLY A 65 29.76 28.54 -12.17
N VAL A 66 30.58 27.77 -12.89
CA VAL A 66 30.12 26.61 -13.66
C VAL A 66 29.61 25.51 -12.73
N VAL A 67 30.31 25.20 -11.62
CA VAL A 67 29.85 24.22 -10.63
C VAL A 67 28.51 24.65 -10.04
N LEU A 68 28.37 25.89 -9.55
CA LEU A 68 27.11 26.42 -9.05
C LEU A 68 26.00 26.37 -10.10
N GLY A 69 26.27 26.81 -11.33
CA GLY A 69 25.31 26.79 -12.43
C GLY A 69 24.83 25.37 -12.76
N THR A 70 25.74 24.40 -12.79
CA THR A 70 25.38 22.99 -13.01
C THR A 70 24.59 22.40 -11.84
N LEU A 71 24.93 22.74 -10.59
CA LEU A 71 24.18 22.30 -9.41
C LEU A 71 22.77 22.90 -9.37
N VAL A 72 22.63 24.20 -9.69
CA VAL A 72 21.32 24.86 -9.76
C VAL A 72 20.50 24.27 -10.89
N LEU A 73 21.07 24.10 -12.08
CA LEU A 73 20.37 23.51 -13.22
C LEU A 73 19.96 22.06 -12.93
N GLN A 74 20.85 21.24 -12.36
CA GLN A 74 20.55 19.85 -11.98
C GLN A 74 19.53 19.77 -10.84
N GLY A 75 19.64 20.62 -9.82
CA GLY A 75 18.69 20.70 -8.71
C GLY A 75 17.30 21.14 -9.17
N LEU A 76 17.22 22.14 -10.05
CA LEU A 76 15.97 22.58 -10.66
C LEU A 76 15.43 21.59 -11.69
N THR A 77 16.26 20.72 -12.27
CA THR A 77 15.83 19.67 -13.22
C THR A 77 15.38 18.40 -12.50
N LEU A 78 15.91 18.14 -11.29
CA LEU A 78 15.48 17.01 -10.47
C LEU A 78 14.03 17.18 -10.01
N ARG A 79 13.59 18.40 -9.69
CA ARG A 79 12.20 18.68 -9.29
C ARG A 79 11.17 18.30 -10.37
N PRO A 80 11.24 18.78 -11.64
CA PRO A 80 10.36 18.35 -12.71
C PRO A 80 10.59 16.89 -13.10
N LEU A 81 11.81 16.34 -12.97
CA LEU A 81 12.04 14.91 -13.21
C LEU A 81 11.38 14.03 -12.15
N LEU A 82 11.38 14.45 -10.89
CA LEU A 82 10.78 13.74 -9.75
C LEU A 82 9.25 13.91 -9.77
N LEU A 83 8.74 15.07 -10.18
CA LEU A 83 7.33 15.27 -10.53
C LEU A 83 6.89 14.41 -11.73
N ARG A 84 7.74 14.27 -12.74
CA ARG A 84 7.47 13.47 -13.94
C ARG A 84 7.64 11.96 -13.71
N LEU A 85 8.47 11.56 -12.74
CA LEU A 85 8.67 10.16 -12.33
C LEU A 85 7.66 9.71 -11.25
N ARG A 86 6.84 10.63 -10.75
CA ARG A 86 5.70 10.37 -9.85
C ARG A 86 4.41 10.08 -10.62
N LEU A 87 4.50 9.58 -11.85
CA LEU A 87 3.37 9.35 -12.76
C LEU A 87 3.58 8.06 -13.57
N GLU A 88 3.76 6.96 -12.84
CA GLU A 88 3.06 5.70 -13.17
C GLU A 88 2.27 5.34 -11.90
N ASP A 89 1.49 6.31 -11.42
CA ASP A 89 0.29 6.08 -10.62
C ASP A 89 -0.85 6.35 -11.60
N ASP A 90 -1.00 5.45 -12.56
CA ASP A 90 -2.05 5.43 -13.59
C ASP A 90 -3.43 5.08 -13.00
N GLY A 91 -3.61 5.20 -11.68
CA GLY A 91 -4.76 4.64 -10.99
C GLY A 91 -4.74 3.11 -10.94
N SER A 92 -3.66 2.43 -11.37
CA SER A 92 -3.50 0.97 -11.22
C SER A 92 -3.66 0.55 -9.77
N VAL A 93 -3.00 1.25 -8.83
CA VAL A 93 -3.07 0.85 -7.42
C VAL A 93 -4.48 1.05 -6.87
N ASP A 94 -5.13 2.19 -7.14
CA ASP A 94 -6.48 2.45 -6.65
C ASP A 94 -7.52 1.50 -7.29
N HIS A 95 -7.38 1.22 -8.59
CA HIS A 95 -8.20 0.25 -9.29
C HIS A 95 -7.96 -1.17 -8.77
N GLU A 96 -6.71 -1.57 -8.52
CA GLU A 96 -6.34 -2.85 -7.91
C GLU A 96 -6.88 -2.98 -6.49
N VAL A 97 -6.87 -1.91 -5.69
CA VAL A 97 -7.46 -1.86 -4.34
C VAL A 97 -8.98 -2.07 -4.43
N ARG A 98 -9.67 -1.32 -5.30
CA ARG A 98 -11.12 -1.49 -5.51
C ARG A 98 -11.45 -2.91 -6.00
N HIS A 99 -10.67 -3.43 -6.94
CA HIS A 99 -10.84 -4.79 -7.46
C HIS A 99 -10.63 -5.84 -6.36
N ALA A 100 -9.56 -5.73 -5.58
CA ALA A 100 -9.30 -6.59 -4.45
C ALA A 100 -10.42 -6.53 -3.40
N ARG A 101 -10.93 -5.34 -3.08
CA ARG A 101 -12.05 -5.16 -2.15
C ARG A 101 -13.31 -5.91 -2.61
N VAL A 102 -13.66 -5.82 -3.90
CA VAL A 102 -14.80 -6.57 -4.45
C VAL A 102 -14.57 -8.08 -4.36
N GLU A 103 -13.38 -8.56 -4.71
CA GLU A 103 -13.06 -9.99 -4.71
C GLU A 103 -13.01 -10.59 -3.30
N THR A 104 -12.43 -9.89 -2.32
CA THR A 104 -12.40 -10.35 -0.93
C THR A 104 -13.80 -10.36 -0.33
N LEU A 105 -14.61 -9.32 -0.54
CA LEU A 105 -16.02 -9.28 -0.10
C LEU A 105 -16.86 -10.40 -0.74
N ARG A 106 -16.64 -10.70 -2.03
CA ARG A 106 -17.30 -11.82 -2.70
C ARG A 106 -16.93 -13.17 -2.06
N ALA A 107 -15.66 -13.34 -1.67
CA ALA A 107 -15.21 -14.53 -0.95
C ALA A 107 -15.88 -14.64 0.43
N ALA A 108 -15.99 -13.53 1.18
CA ALA A 108 -16.69 -13.49 2.47
C ALA A 108 -18.15 -13.93 2.35
N VAL A 109 -18.91 -13.32 1.42
CA VAL A 109 -20.32 -13.67 1.18
C VAL A 109 -20.47 -15.15 0.81
N SER A 110 -19.54 -15.68 0.01
CA SER A 110 -19.56 -17.09 -0.41
C SER A 110 -19.30 -18.04 0.76
N ALA A 111 -18.40 -17.69 1.68
CA ALA A 111 -18.11 -18.48 2.86
C ALA A 111 -19.29 -18.48 3.85
N VAL A 112 -19.89 -17.32 4.10
CA VAL A 112 -21.02 -17.17 5.04
C VAL A 112 -22.24 -17.98 4.57
N LYS A 113 -22.48 -18.10 3.26
CA LYS A 113 -23.60 -18.88 2.70
C LYS A 113 -23.61 -20.36 3.08
N VAL A 114 -22.45 -20.92 3.42
CA VAL A 114 -22.29 -22.34 3.74
C VAL A 114 -22.26 -22.57 5.27
N CYS A 115 -22.23 -21.50 6.06
CA CYS A 115 -22.15 -21.59 7.51
C CYS A 115 -23.54 -21.86 8.13
N PRO A 116 -23.63 -22.78 9.10
CA PRO A 116 -24.83 -22.96 9.91
C PRO A 116 -24.95 -21.84 10.95
N GLY A 117 -26.11 -21.18 11.01
CA GLY A 117 -26.42 -20.09 11.94
C GLY A 117 -27.54 -19.26 11.35
N VAL A 118 -28.73 -19.24 11.96
CA VAL A 118 -29.91 -18.65 11.29
C VAL A 118 -29.86 -17.13 11.37
N ASP A 119 -29.70 -16.57 12.57
CA ASP A 119 -29.84 -15.13 12.77
C ASP A 119 -28.53 -14.37 12.51
N THR A 120 -27.42 -14.81 13.11
CA THR A 120 -26.13 -14.12 12.96
C THR A 120 -25.53 -14.32 11.58
N ALA A 121 -25.65 -15.50 10.96
CA ALA A 121 -25.18 -15.67 9.58
C ALA A 121 -26.02 -14.86 8.59
N GLU A 122 -27.31 -14.68 8.84
CA GLU A 122 -28.14 -13.79 8.04
C GLU A 122 -27.73 -12.31 8.19
N LEU A 123 -27.47 -11.85 9.41
CA LEU A 123 -27.00 -10.48 9.67
C LEU A 123 -25.64 -10.21 9.02
N VAL A 124 -24.67 -11.12 9.24
CA VAL A 124 -23.31 -11.02 8.67
C VAL A 124 -23.37 -11.04 7.15
N ARG A 125 -24.18 -11.94 6.56
CA ARG A 125 -24.42 -11.99 5.11
C ARG A 125 -24.99 -10.67 4.60
N TYR A 126 -26.03 -10.14 5.24
CA TYR A 126 -26.66 -8.89 4.83
C TYR A 126 -25.66 -7.73 4.82
N ARG A 127 -24.83 -7.61 5.87
CA ARG A 127 -23.78 -6.57 5.96
C ARG A 127 -22.75 -6.72 4.84
N TYR A 128 -22.23 -7.93 4.59
CA TYR A 128 -21.25 -8.14 3.52
C TYR A 128 -21.83 -7.96 2.12
N GLU A 129 -23.09 -8.36 1.89
CA GLU A 129 -23.77 -8.14 0.60
C GLU A 129 -23.97 -6.64 0.33
N TYR A 130 -24.31 -5.87 1.37
CA TYR A 130 -24.41 -4.42 1.27
C TYR A 130 -23.05 -3.79 0.92
N GLN A 131 -21.98 -4.18 1.63
CA GLN A 131 -20.63 -3.69 1.36
C GLN A 131 -20.15 -4.07 -0.05
N LEU A 132 -20.40 -5.31 -0.47
CA LEU A 132 -20.07 -5.80 -1.81
C LEU A 132 -20.76 -4.98 -2.89
N ARG A 133 -22.06 -4.70 -2.70
CA ARG A 133 -22.82 -3.88 -3.65
C ARG A 133 -22.24 -2.47 -3.75
N ARG A 134 -21.89 -1.84 -2.62
CA ARG A 134 -21.24 -0.51 -2.62
C ARG A 134 -19.90 -0.53 -3.34
N ALA A 135 -19.03 -1.49 -3.03
CA ALA A 135 -17.72 -1.64 -3.65
C ALA A 135 -17.82 -1.91 -5.18
N GLN A 136 -18.83 -2.65 -5.61
CA GLN A 136 -19.10 -2.89 -7.03
C GLN A 136 -19.50 -1.61 -7.76
N VAL A 137 -20.38 -0.79 -7.15
CA VAL A 137 -20.76 0.50 -7.71
C VAL A 137 -19.52 1.40 -7.82
N GLU A 138 -18.72 1.51 -6.76
CA GLU A 138 -17.48 2.29 -6.72
C GLU A 138 -16.47 1.84 -7.79
N LEU A 139 -16.32 0.53 -8.00
CA LEU A 139 -15.44 -0.01 -9.04
C LEU A 139 -15.91 0.38 -10.45
N VAL A 140 -17.22 0.38 -10.69
CA VAL A 140 -17.81 0.73 -11.99
C VAL A 140 -17.76 2.24 -12.24
N THR A 141 -18.12 3.07 -11.25
CA THR A 141 -18.16 4.53 -11.40
C THR A 141 -16.79 5.14 -11.63
N HIS A 142 -15.75 4.59 -10.99
CA HIS A 142 -14.37 5.08 -11.15
C HIS A 142 -13.58 4.31 -12.22
N GLY A 143 -14.24 3.44 -12.99
CA GLY A 143 -13.67 2.85 -14.21
C GLY A 143 -13.80 3.76 -15.44
N THR A 144 -14.64 4.81 -15.38
CA THR A 144 -14.91 5.69 -16.52
C THR A 144 -14.31 7.09 -16.41
N ASP A 145 -13.97 7.57 -15.21
CA ASP A 145 -13.64 8.99 -15.02
C ASP A 145 -12.41 9.19 -14.13
N GLY A 146 -11.29 9.50 -14.78
CA GLY A 146 -10.10 10.05 -14.14
C GLY A 146 -10.31 11.51 -13.70
N HIS A 147 -11.28 11.80 -12.84
CA HIS A 147 -11.34 13.01 -12.01
C HIS A 147 -12.57 13.00 -11.10
N GLY A 148 -12.38 13.31 -9.81
CA GLY A 148 -13.47 13.82 -8.97
C GLY A 148 -13.80 12.99 -7.73
N ASP A 149 -13.08 13.30 -6.66
CA ASP A 149 -13.62 13.65 -5.34
C ASP A 149 -15.11 13.31 -5.08
N THR A 150 -15.40 12.43 -4.12
CA THR A 150 -16.60 12.50 -3.26
C THR A 150 -16.37 11.68 -1.99
N ALA A 151 -15.83 12.32 -0.95
CA ALA A 151 -15.96 11.84 0.42
C ALA A 151 -17.37 12.13 0.93
N SER A 152 -18.22 11.11 0.97
CA SER A 152 -19.46 11.10 1.74
C SER A 152 -19.54 9.81 2.57
N ASP A 153 -19.26 10.00 3.86
CA ASP A 153 -19.99 9.53 5.04
C ASP A 153 -20.90 8.30 4.90
N THR A 154 -20.81 7.36 5.84
CA THR A 154 -21.96 6.90 6.65
C THR A 154 -21.50 5.75 7.55
N THR A 155 -21.39 6.06 8.84
CA THR A 155 -21.43 5.13 9.96
C THR A 155 -22.78 4.41 9.97
N ILE A 156 -22.80 3.10 9.74
CA ILE A 156 -24.00 2.28 9.96
C ILE A 156 -23.91 1.68 11.37
N SER A 157 -24.72 2.22 12.27
CA SER A 157 -25.00 1.66 13.59
C SER A 157 -26.06 0.56 13.45
N PRO A 158 -25.84 -0.68 13.93
CA PRO A 158 -26.84 -1.73 13.78
C PRO A 158 -27.91 -1.63 14.87
N ALA A 159 -29.16 -1.73 14.45
CA ALA A 159 -30.32 -1.92 15.29
C ALA A 159 -30.33 -3.33 15.89
N SER A 160 -30.51 -3.40 17.20
CA SER A 160 -30.63 -4.61 18.01
C SER A 160 -31.98 -5.30 17.79
N ALA A 161 -31.96 -6.59 17.47
CA ALA A 161 -33.10 -7.49 17.60
C ALA A 161 -32.69 -8.66 18.51
N THR A 162 -33.30 -8.72 19.68
CA THR A 162 -33.19 -9.77 20.69
C THR A 162 -33.90 -11.05 20.24
N ALA A 163 -33.20 -12.19 20.32
CA ALA A 163 -33.82 -13.51 20.35
C ALA A 163 -33.13 -14.36 21.43
N HIS A 164 -33.95 -14.95 22.30
CA HIS A 164 -33.56 -15.66 23.52
C HIS A 164 -33.61 -17.17 23.23
N GLY A 165 -32.47 -17.85 23.21
CA GLY A 165 -32.30 -19.29 22.97
C GLY A 165 -30.89 -19.76 23.39
N ASN A 166 -30.72 -21.04 23.72
CA ASN A 166 -29.52 -21.66 24.32
C ASN A 166 -28.16 -20.99 23.98
N HIS A 167 -27.65 -20.19 24.91
CA HIS A 167 -26.56 -19.23 24.62
C HIS A 167 -25.24 -19.90 24.22
N ASP A 168 -24.74 -20.94 24.91
CA ASP A 168 -23.34 -21.38 24.67
C ASP A 168 -23.07 -21.96 23.27
N ALA A 169 -24.03 -22.70 22.68
CA ALA A 169 -23.86 -23.31 21.36
C ALA A 169 -24.09 -22.32 20.20
N ASP A 170 -24.98 -21.33 20.39
CA ASP A 170 -25.24 -20.28 19.42
C ASP A 170 -24.07 -19.29 19.35
N HIS A 171 -23.42 -18.98 20.48
CA HIS A 171 -22.27 -18.07 20.51
C HIS A 171 -21.03 -18.64 19.77
N ASP A 172 -20.80 -19.95 19.87
CA ASP A 172 -19.73 -20.62 19.13
C ASP A 172 -19.99 -20.65 17.62
N ALA A 173 -21.26 -20.81 17.22
CA ALA A 173 -21.69 -20.75 15.82
C ALA A 173 -21.52 -19.33 15.26
N ASP A 174 -21.88 -18.31 16.02
CA ASP A 174 -21.75 -16.89 15.65
C ASP A 174 -20.29 -16.49 15.43
N ALA A 175 -19.41 -16.87 16.35
CA ALA A 175 -17.98 -16.65 16.19
C ALA A 175 -17.40 -17.46 15.01
N ALA A 176 -17.95 -18.65 14.72
CA ALA A 176 -17.52 -19.46 13.58
C ALA A 176 -17.87 -18.80 12.24
N VAL A 177 -19.04 -18.17 12.12
CA VAL A 177 -19.45 -17.44 10.91
C VAL A 177 -18.47 -16.30 10.61
N VAL A 178 -18.17 -15.46 11.61
CA VAL A 178 -17.25 -14.32 11.44
C VAL A 178 -15.86 -14.81 11.08
N ARG A 179 -15.33 -15.84 11.78
CA ARG A 179 -14.04 -16.45 11.46
C ARG A 179 -13.99 -16.98 10.03
N ALA A 180 -15.04 -17.67 9.59
CA ALA A 180 -15.11 -18.21 8.23
C ALA A 180 -15.11 -17.11 7.16
N ALA A 181 -15.82 -16.01 7.41
CA ALA A 181 -15.83 -14.85 6.51
C ALA A 181 -14.44 -14.22 6.41
N THR A 182 -13.82 -13.91 7.55
CA THR A 182 -12.49 -13.29 7.62
C THR A 182 -11.41 -14.15 6.96
N GLU A 183 -11.39 -15.46 7.26
CA GLU A 183 -10.43 -16.38 6.67
C GLU A 183 -10.57 -16.43 5.14
N ALA A 184 -11.81 -16.43 4.63
CA ALA A 184 -12.05 -16.38 3.19
C ALA A 184 -11.56 -15.07 2.55
N GLN A 185 -11.70 -13.93 3.24
CA GLN A 185 -11.16 -12.65 2.76
C GLN A 185 -9.63 -12.68 2.68
N ARG A 186 -8.95 -13.13 3.74
CA ARG A 186 -7.48 -13.21 3.78
C ARG A 186 -6.95 -14.16 2.72
N GLN A 187 -7.53 -15.36 2.59
CA GLN A 187 -7.14 -16.32 1.56
C GLN A 187 -7.30 -15.74 0.14
N ARG A 188 -8.39 -15.00 -0.11
CA ARG A 188 -8.60 -14.39 -1.42
C ARG A 188 -7.61 -13.26 -1.69
N LEU A 189 -7.30 -12.42 -0.70
CA LEU A 189 -6.32 -11.35 -0.82
C LEU A 189 -4.91 -11.91 -1.14
N VAL A 190 -4.49 -12.95 -0.41
CA VAL A 190 -3.22 -13.64 -0.65
C VAL A 190 -3.19 -14.29 -2.03
N ALA A 191 -4.29 -14.88 -2.50
CA ALA A 191 -4.37 -15.47 -3.83
C ALA A 191 -4.17 -14.42 -4.94
N LEU A 192 -4.82 -13.26 -4.82
CA LEU A 192 -4.66 -12.13 -5.77
C LEU A 192 -3.23 -11.57 -5.78
N ARG A 193 -2.52 -11.65 -4.65
CA ARG A 193 -1.12 -11.26 -4.58
C ARG A 193 -0.21 -12.30 -5.23
N ALA A 194 -0.49 -13.58 -4.99
CA ALA A 194 0.31 -14.70 -5.48
C ALA A 194 0.21 -14.88 -7.02
N ASP A 195 -0.95 -14.57 -7.61
CA ASP A 195 -1.17 -14.63 -9.06
C ASP A 195 -0.72 -13.35 -9.80
N GLY A 196 -0.38 -12.29 -9.07
CA GLY A 196 0.06 -11.01 -9.62
C GLY A 196 -1.07 -10.12 -10.12
N THR A 197 -2.32 -10.42 -9.75
CA THR A 197 -3.48 -9.54 -10.03
C THR A 197 -3.38 -8.23 -9.28
N ILE A 198 -2.73 -8.20 -8.11
CA ILE A 198 -2.48 -6.98 -7.33
C ILE A 198 -1.02 -6.79 -6.94
N GLY A 199 -0.59 -5.54 -6.97
CA GLY A 199 0.70 -5.04 -6.51
C GLY A 199 0.85 -5.05 -5.00
N ASP A 200 2.06 -4.73 -4.54
CA ASP A 200 2.42 -4.72 -3.11
C ASP A 200 1.66 -3.64 -2.34
N ALA A 201 1.56 -2.45 -2.94
CA ALA A 201 0.86 -1.31 -2.35
C ALA A 201 -0.64 -1.57 -2.20
N ALA A 202 -1.28 -2.19 -3.20
CA ALA A 202 -2.69 -2.55 -3.13
C ALA A 202 -2.94 -3.64 -2.07
N PHE A 203 -2.04 -4.64 -1.99
CA PHE A 203 -2.10 -5.68 -0.97
C PHE A 203 -2.03 -5.09 0.46
N GLN A 204 -1.00 -4.29 0.75
CA GLN A 204 -0.81 -3.69 2.08
C GLN A 204 -2.02 -2.84 2.50
N ARG A 205 -2.54 -2.02 1.58
CA ARG A 205 -3.68 -1.15 1.88
C ARG A 205 -4.95 -1.94 2.17
N VAL A 206 -5.24 -2.98 1.40
CA VAL A 206 -6.42 -3.82 1.63
C VAL A 206 -6.25 -4.68 2.88
N GLU A 207 -5.03 -5.15 3.17
CA GLU A 207 -4.71 -5.87 4.42
C GLU A 207 -4.98 -4.99 5.65
N GLU A 208 -4.53 -3.73 5.64
CA GLU A 208 -4.84 -2.77 6.70
C GLU A 208 -6.35 -2.60 6.90
N GLU A 209 -7.13 -2.44 5.83
CA GLU A 209 -8.59 -2.33 5.91
C GLU A 209 -9.25 -3.57 6.54
N LEU A 210 -8.77 -4.77 6.19
CA LEU A 210 -9.25 -6.02 6.77
C LEU A 210 -8.90 -6.10 8.27
N ASP A 211 -7.68 -5.74 8.64
CA ASP A 211 -7.25 -5.73 10.04
C ASP A 211 -8.11 -4.76 10.88
N TRP A 212 -8.45 -3.57 10.34
CA TRP A 212 -9.39 -2.66 11.01
C TRP A 212 -10.79 -3.26 11.15
N ALA A 213 -11.30 -3.94 10.12
CA ALA A 213 -12.61 -4.57 10.16
C ALA A 213 -12.68 -5.75 11.16
N GLU A 214 -11.60 -6.51 11.32
CA GLU A 214 -11.50 -7.58 12.31
C GLU A 214 -11.57 -7.04 13.74
N LEU A 215 -10.93 -5.91 14.01
CA LEU A 215 -10.98 -5.25 15.31
C LEU A 215 -12.40 -4.74 15.64
N ASP A 216 -13.10 -4.17 14.66
CA ASP A 216 -14.50 -3.74 14.79
C ASP A 216 -15.41 -4.90 15.22
N TRP A 217 -15.30 -6.04 14.53
CA TRP A 217 -16.06 -7.24 14.88
C TRP A 217 -15.72 -7.80 16.26
N ALA A 218 -14.44 -7.84 16.61
CA ALA A 218 -13.98 -8.30 17.92
C ALA A 218 -14.49 -7.39 19.06
N GLN A 219 -14.74 -6.11 18.77
CA GLN A 219 -15.34 -5.18 19.73
C GLN A 219 -16.85 -5.42 19.87
N LEU A 220 -17.56 -5.59 18.75
CA LEU A 220 -19.01 -5.85 18.75
C LEU A 220 -19.36 -7.17 19.47
N LEU A 221 -18.64 -8.25 19.17
CA LEU A 221 -18.85 -9.55 19.83
C LEU A 221 -18.56 -9.50 21.34
N ARG A 222 -17.54 -8.70 21.76
CA ARG A 222 -17.25 -8.46 23.18
C ARG A 222 -18.28 -7.57 23.87
N ALA A 223 -18.90 -6.64 23.15
CA ALA A 223 -19.95 -5.80 23.70
C ALA A 223 -21.23 -6.62 23.97
N GLY A 224 -21.58 -7.54 23.06
CA GLY A 224 -22.65 -8.53 23.29
C GLY A 224 -22.41 -9.35 24.56
N HIS A 225 -21.19 -9.90 24.72
CA HIS A 225 -20.79 -10.65 25.92
C HIS A 225 -21.05 -9.93 27.26
N ARG A 226 -20.92 -8.58 27.31
CA ARG A 226 -21.16 -7.83 28.56
C ARG A 226 -22.65 -7.59 28.81
N ALA A 227 -23.44 -7.38 27.76
CA ALA A 227 -24.85 -7.09 27.89
C ALA A 227 -25.64 -8.31 28.39
N ASP A 228 -25.28 -9.51 27.93
CA ASP A 228 -25.94 -10.75 28.35
C ASP A 228 -25.55 -11.16 29.78
N GLY A 229 -24.33 -10.83 30.22
CA GLY A 229 -23.83 -11.12 31.57
C GLY A 229 -24.39 -10.23 32.68
N GLU A 230 -24.94 -9.05 32.38
CA GLU A 230 -25.62 -8.20 33.38
C GLU A 230 -27.14 -8.43 33.45
N ALA A 231 -27.70 -9.23 32.54
CA ALA A 231 -29.13 -9.52 32.45
C ALA A 231 -29.55 -10.86 33.09
N GLY A 232 -28.60 -11.66 33.61
CA GLY A 232 -28.83 -12.94 34.29
C GLY A 232 -28.53 -12.87 35.79
#